data_AF-L8LNW1-F1
#
_entry.id   AF-L8LNW1-F1
#
_cell.length_a   1.000
_cell.length_b   1.000
_cell.length_c   1.000
_cell.angle_alpha   90.00
_cell.angle_beta   90.00
_cell.angle_gamma   90.00
#
_symmetry.space_group_name_H-M   'P 1'
#
loop_
_entity.id
_entity.type
_entity.pdbx_description
1 polymer ?
#
loop_
_entity_poly.entity_id
_entity_poly.type
_entity_poly.pdbx_seq_one_letter_code
_entity_poly.pdbx_strand_id
1 'polypeptide(L)'
;MTIFVPSLPLNLLKNRWKCILDPNLALSEYGITLVKNLGEVMDLWLVREFWHILEDNSTYYEQLTVNSLSAGDVSKNEELTQIREQRSQQVKSTLKAWKQLRLETDLGHLNLFWVNDSLSDSMLPRDTDAKIIWRWESLARNLEGLGNTRFSDPLASAFRDAAALSAALGSAFILTHRSREEVARSLPPSICIALEEWGVICQEIEQTNPLATVEGNALRQLFVEAGVSKLLWAGLKITVLHLVVPRAININSPESQTDSRQSTPTNSGDSELDYSTHFWKGAQGFWYTL
;
A
#
# COMPACT_ATOMS: atom_id res chain seq x y z
N MET A 1 35.71 -26.38 36.14
CA MET A 1 36.12 -26.02 34.77
C MET A 1 34.88 -25.50 34.07
N THR A 2 34.69 -24.19 34.09
CA THR A 2 33.45 -23.52 33.63
C THR A 2 33.59 -23.28 32.14
N ILE A 3 32.79 -23.97 31.32
CA ILE A 3 32.77 -23.77 29.87
C ILE A 3 32.04 -22.45 29.62
N PHE A 4 32.82 -21.41 29.33
CA PHE A 4 32.31 -20.14 28.83
C PHE A 4 31.90 -20.38 27.37
N VAL A 5 30.60 -20.58 27.14
CA VAL A 5 30.05 -20.55 25.78
C VAL A 5 29.91 -19.07 25.42
N PRO A 6 30.68 -18.54 24.44
CA PRO A 6 30.47 -17.18 23.99
C PRO A 6 29.08 -17.13 23.37
N SER A 7 28.18 -16.33 23.94
CA SER A 7 26.96 -15.92 23.26
C SER A 7 27.38 -15.08 22.06
N LEU A 8 27.56 -15.71 20.90
CA LEU A 8 27.61 -14.98 19.64
C LEU A 8 26.36 -14.10 19.59
N PRO A 9 26.48 -12.77 19.45
CA PRO A 9 25.34 -11.99 19.02
C PRO A 9 25.00 -12.50 17.63
N LEU A 10 23.99 -13.36 17.56
CA LEU A 10 23.27 -13.70 16.35
C LEU A 10 22.65 -12.39 15.85
N ASN A 11 23.45 -11.56 15.21
CA ASN A 11 23.02 -10.70 14.11
C ASN A 11 22.65 -11.64 12.96
N LEU A 12 21.69 -12.54 13.20
CA LEU A 12 20.86 -13.08 12.14
C LEU A 12 20.33 -11.83 11.45
N LEU A 13 20.62 -11.72 10.17
CA LEU A 13 19.98 -10.80 9.25
C LEU A 13 18.48 -10.81 9.58
N LYS A 14 18.03 -9.88 10.44
CA LYS A 14 16.64 -9.75 10.82
C LYS A 14 16.00 -9.32 9.52
N ASN A 15 15.37 -10.27 8.83
CA ASN A 15 14.62 -9.96 7.63
C ASN A 15 13.54 -8.98 8.06
N ARG A 16 13.74 -7.70 7.72
CA ARG A 16 12.85 -6.64 8.16
C ARG A 16 11.51 -6.87 7.51
N TRP A 17 10.46 -6.54 8.26
CA TRP A 17 9.10 -6.65 7.76
C TRP A 17 8.94 -5.66 6.62
N LYS A 18 8.49 -6.13 5.46
CA LYS A 18 8.14 -5.27 4.33
C LYS A 18 6.68 -4.87 4.48
N CYS A 19 6.46 -3.58 4.66
CA CYS A 19 5.15 -3.03 4.95
C CYS A 19 4.82 -1.97 3.92
N ILE A 20 3.77 -2.17 3.14
CA ILE A 20 3.23 -1.13 2.27
C ILE A 20 2.27 -0.30 3.09
N LEU A 21 2.51 1.00 3.15
CA LEU A 21 1.58 1.90 3.83
C LEU A 21 0.46 2.26 2.87
N ASP A 22 -0.77 1.92 3.26
CA ASP A 22 -1.97 2.30 2.53
C ASP A 22 -2.01 3.84 2.36
N PRO A 23 -2.22 4.37 1.14
CA PRO A 23 -2.37 5.80 0.88
C PRO A 23 -3.39 6.51 1.79
N ASN A 24 -4.52 5.86 2.08
CA ASN A 24 -5.54 6.40 2.99
C ASN A 24 -5.00 6.54 4.43
N LEU A 25 -4.20 5.57 4.89
CA LEU A 25 -3.52 5.67 6.19
C LEU A 25 -2.40 6.72 6.16
N ALA A 26 -1.62 6.78 5.08
CA ALA A 26 -0.56 7.76 4.91
C ALA A 26 -1.09 9.21 4.91
N LEU A 27 -2.29 9.43 4.34
CA LEU A 27 -2.98 10.72 4.30
C LEU A 27 -3.83 11.02 5.55
N SER A 28 -3.86 10.12 6.53
CA SER A 28 -4.50 10.37 7.82
C SER A 28 -3.69 11.33 8.69
N GLU A 29 -4.32 11.88 9.73
CA GLU A 29 -3.63 12.72 10.74
C GLU A 29 -2.42 12.04 11.40
N TYR A 30 -2.38 10.71 11.42
CA TYR A 30 -1.33 9.93 12.05
C TYR A 30 -0.27 9.43 11.06
N GLY A 31 -0.49 9.56 9.74
CA GLY A 31 0.34 8.93 8.71
C GLY A 31 1.82 9.31 8.78
N ILE A 32 2.12 10.60 8.93
CA ILE A 32 3.50 11.10 9.07
C ILE A 32 4.17 10.55 10.33
N THR A 33 3.44 10.52 11.45
CA THR A 33 3.97 10.01 12.72
C THR A 33 4.27 8.52 12.60
N LEU A 34 3.37 7.75 11.98
CA LEU A 34 3.61 6.33 11.71
C LEU A 34 4.86 6.12 10.87
N VAL A 35 5.02 6.87 9.78
CA VAL A 35 6.16 6.71 8.87
C VAL A 35 7.48 7.01 9.57
N LYS A 36 7.56 8.10 10.33
CA LYS A 36 8.78 8.49 11.05
C LYS A 36 9.22 7.42 12.05
N ASN A 37 8.27 6.82 12.77
CA ASN A 37 8.59 5.90 13.85
C ASN A 37 8.72 4.45 13.36
N LEU A 38 7.80 3.97 12.52
CA LEU A 38 7.85 2.63 11.97
C LEU A 38 9.02 2.47 10.98
N GLY A 39 9.39 3.51 10.23
CA GLY A 39 10.50 3.48 9.28
C GLY A 39 11.87 3.18 9.91
N GLU A 40 12.00 3.30 11.24
CA GLU A 40 13.22 2.90 11.96
C GLU A 40 13.33 1.37 12.15
N VAL A 41 12.19 0.68 12.23
CA VAL A 41 12.11 -0.74 12.61
C VAL A 41 11.67 -1.67 11.48
N MET A 42 11.02 -1.15 10.44
CA MET A 42 10.53 -1.92 9.29
C MET A 42 10.84 -1.23 7.96
N ASP A 43 10.82 -2.01 6.87
CA ASP A 43 10.97 -1.49 5.52
C ASP A 43 9.60 -1.01 5.04
N LEU A 44 9.38 0.30 5.13
CA LEU A 44 8.15 0.95 4.71
C LEU A 44 8.18 1.26 3.22
N TRP A 45 7.08 0.94 2.55
CA TRP A 45 6.89 1.21 1.13
C TRP A 45 5.72 2.17 0.93
N LEU A 46 5.98 3.25 0.21
CA LEU A 46 4.95 4.14 -0.32
C LEU A 46 4.79 3.89 -1.82
N VAL A 47 3.56 4.03 -2.30
CA VAL A 47 3.23 3.76 -3.70
C VAL A 47 3.45 4.99 -4.58
N ARG A 48 3.69 4.78 -5.88
CA ARG A 48 3.90 5.86 -6.85
C ARG A 48 2.78 6.90 -6.79
N GLU A 49 1.53 6.45 -6.87
CA GLU A 49 0.39 7.37 -6.92
C GLU A 49 0.24 8.25 -5.67
N PHE A 50 0.75 7.80 -4.50
CA PHE A 50 0.78 8.65 -3.31
C PHE A 50 1.66 9.89 -3.54
N TRP A 51 2.79 9.73 -4.23
CA TRP A 51 3.66 10.84 -4.60
C TRP A 51 3.03 11.74 -5.66
N HIS A 52 2.29 11.17 -6.62
CA HIS A 52 1.51 11.95 -7.58
C HIS A 52 0.46 12.83 -6.89
N ILE A 53 -0.30 12.26 -5.94
CA ILE A 53 -1.29 13.03 -5.13
C ILE A 53 -0.59 14.14 -4.35
N LEU A 54 0.63 13.92 -3.86
CA LEU A 54 1.40 14.96 -3.21
C LEU A 54 1.77 16.07 -4.21
N GLU A 55 2.29 15.73 -5.37
CA GLU A 55 2.75 16.71 -6.37
C GLU A 55 1.59 17.50 -6.97
N ASP A 56 0.59 16.79 -7.52
CA ASP A 56 -0.65 17.34 -8.06
C ASP A 56 -1.87 16.84 -7.27
N ASN A 57 -2.36 17.71 -6.38
CA ASN A 57 -3.53 17.43 -5.56
C ASN A 57 -4.84 17.96 -6.16
N SER A 58 -4.79 18.62 -7.33
CA SER A 58 -5.97 19.26 -7.94
C SER A 58 -7.04 18.22 -8.31
N THR A 59 -6.65 17.19 -9.05
CA THR A 59 -7.53 16.07 -9.44
C THR A 59 -8.07 15.32 -8.22
N TYR A 60 -7.22 15.11 -7.21
CA TYR A 60 -7.62 14.45 -5.98
C TYR A 60 -8.71 15.25 -5.22
N TYR A 61 -8.58 16.57 -5.13
CA TYR A 61 -9.61 17.42 -4.53
C TYR A 61 -10.90 17.47 -5.35
N GLU A 62 -10.81 17.52 -6.67
CA GLU A 62 -11.97 17.49 -7.56
C GLU A 62 -12.78 16.20 -7.35
N GLN A 63 -12.11 15.04 -7.32
CA GLN A 63 -12.76 13.75 -7.10
C GLN A 63 -13.36 13.62 -5.69
N LEU A 64 -12.67 14.10 -4.64
CA LEU A 64 -13.23 14.18 -3.29
C LEU A 64 -14.51 15.04 -3.25
N THR A 65 -14.55 16.12 -4.04
CA THR A 65 -15.70 17.01 -4.13
C THR A 65 -16.86 16.36 -4.89
N VAL A 66 -16.60 15.75 -6.04
CA VAL A 66 -17.62 15.10 -6.89
C VAL A 66 -18.24 13.90 -6.19
N ASN A 67 -17.45 13.01 -5.60
CA ASN A 67 -17.97 11.85 -4.86
C ASN A 67 -18.83 12.27 -3.66
N SER A 68 -18.53 13.42 -3.06
CA SER A 68 -19.35 14.00 -1.99
C SER A 68 -20.69 14.59 -2.49
N LEU A 69 -20.79 14.94 -3.79
CA LEU A 69 -22.00 15.46 -4.43
C LEU A 69 -22.89 14.34 -4.98
N SER A 70 -22.31 13.20 -5.41
CA SER A 70 -23.04 12.04 -5.94
C SER A 70 -23.74 11.20 -4.87
N ALA A 71 -23.37 11.34 -3.59
CA ALA A 71 -24.16 10.85 -2.47
C ALA A 71 -25.40 11.76 -2.31
N GLY A 72 -26.46 11.41 -3.05
CA GLY A 72 -27.69 12.20 -3.16
C GLY A 72 -28.31 12.56 -1.80
N ASP A 73 -28.18 13.84 -1.44
CA ASP A 73 -29.12 14.66 -0.65
C ASP A 73 -28.46 16.01 -0.33
N VAL A 74 -28.04 16.72 -1.38
CA VAL A 74 -27.44 18.05 -1.26
C VAL A 74 -28.57 19.09 -1.18
N SER A 75 -29.14 19.31 0.00
CA SER A 75 -29.70 20.64 0.34
C SER A 75 -30.04 20.94 1.81
N LYS A 76 -29.94 20.03 2.79
CA LYS A 76 -30.51 20.34 4.14
C LYS A 76 -29.72 20.02 5.40
N ASN A 77 -28.49 19.50 5.36
CA ASN A 77 -27.71 19.29 6.60
C ASN A 77 -26.42 20.12 6.62
N GLU A 78 -26.48 21.30 7.24
CA GLU A 78 -25.31 22.14 7.54
C GLU A 78 -24.20 21.36 8.25
N GLU A 79 -24.57 20.40 9.10
CA GLU A 79 -23.66 19.51 9.82
C GLU A 79 -22.83 18.61 8.88
N LEU A 80 -23.45 18.05 7.83
CA LEU A 80 -22.73 17.24 6.83
C LEU A 80 -21.76 18.10 6.00
N THR A 81 -22.13 19.34 5.69
CA THR A 81 -21.24 20.28 4.99
C THR A 81 -20.03 20.65 5.85
N GLN A 82 -20.23 20.90 7.15
CA GLN A 82 -19.14 21.19 8.09
C GLN A 82 -18.18 20.00 8.23
N ILE A 83 -18.70 18.78 8.40
CA ILE A 83 -17.86 17.56 8.48
C ILE A 83 -17.02 17.39 7.21
N ARG A 84 -17.60 17.65 6.03
CA ARG A 84 -16.89 17.57 4.74
C ARG A 84 -15.77 18.62 4.64
N GLU A 85 -16.05 19.85 5.04
CA GLU A 85 -15.07 20.93 5.02
C GLU A 85 -13.91 20.63 5.97
N GLN A 86 -14.21 20.16 7.19
CA GLN A 86 -13.19 19.73 8.15
C GLN A 86 -12.32 18.61 7.59
N ARG A 87 -12.90 17.59 6.95
CA ARG A 87 -12.14 16.50 6.31
C ARG A 87 -11.26 17.02 5.17
N SER A 88 -11.77 17.93 4.34
CA SER A 88 -10.99 18.55 3.25
C SER A 88 -9.81 19.36 3.80
N GLN A 89 -10.03 20.14 4.87
CA GLN A 89 -8.98 20.91 5.53
C GLN A 89 -7.92 20.01 6.19
N GLN A 90 -8.33 18.92 6.82
CA GLN A 90 -7.43 17.92 7.40
C GLN A 90 -6.54 17.29 6.32
N VAL A 91 -7.12 16.87 5.20
CA VAL A 91 -6.37 16.32 4.06
C VAL A 91 -5.38 17.35 3.50
N LYS A 92 -5.81 18.61 3.30
CA LYS A 92 -4.94 19.71 2.87
C LYS A 92 -3.75 19.91 3.81
N SER A 93 -4.02 19.93 5.12
CA SER A 93 -2.98 20.10 6.14
C SER A 93 -1.98 18.95 6.14
N THR A 94 -2.46 17.72 5.96
CA THR A 94 -1.64 16.50 5.92
C THR A 94 -0.76 16.47 4.67
N LEU A 95 -1.31 16.81 3.51
CA LEU A 95 -0.54 16.94 2.26
C LEU A 95 0.55 18.00 2.36
N LYS A 96 0.24 19.15 2.99
CA LYS A 96 1.24 20.20 3.25
C LYS A 96 2.35 19.70 4.16
N ALA A 97 2.00 18.99 5.23
CA ALA A 97 2.98 18.43 6.17
C ALA A 97 3.87 17.37 5.51
N TRP A 98 3.33 16.55 4.60
CA TRP A 98 4.12 15.62 3.80
C TRP A 98 5.07 16.31 2.83
N LYS A 99 4.62 17.38 2.14
CA LYS A 99 5.51 18.21 1.31
C LYS A 99 6.65 18.80 2.12
N GLN A 100 6.32 19.35 3.29
CA GLN A 100 7.31 19.91 4.19
C GLN A 100 8.31 18.85 4.64
N LEU A 101 7.84 17.65 5.02
CA LEU A 101 8.70 16.54 5.41
C LEU A 101 9.69 16.14 4.31
N ARG A 102 9.21 16.03 3.06
CA ARG A 102 10.05 15.68 1.89
C ARG A 102 11.12 16.73 1.61
N LEU A 103 10.86 18.01 1.88
CA LEU A 103 11.77 19.13 1.60
C LEU A 103 12.77 19.38 2.74
N GLU A 104 12.33 19.27 3.99
CA GLU A 104 13.08 19.70 5.17
C GLU A 104 13.87 18.58 5.84
N THR A 105 13.47 17.33 5.66
CA THR A 105 14.10 16.18 6.31
C THR A 105 14.72 15.27 5.27
N ASP A 106 16.00 14.93 5.44
CA ASP A 106 16.58 13.80 4.74
C ASP A 106 15.91 12.53 5.25
N LEU A 107 14.96 12.00 4.48
CA LEU A 107 14.29 10.73 4.79
C LEU A 107 15.23 9.52 4.65
N GLY A 108 16.47 9.71 4.20
CA GLY A 108 17.45 8.65 3.99
C GLY A 108 17.92 7.91 5.25
N HIS A 109 17.63 8.44 6.45
CA HIS A 109 17.85 7.70 7.70
C HIS A 109 16.73 6.71 8.02
N LEU A 110 15.56 6.84 7.39
CA LEU A 110 14.44 5.93 7.51
C LEU A 110 14.53 4.85 6.42
N ASN A 111 14.02 3.65 6.72
CA ASN A 111 13.85 2.59 5.73
C ASN A 111 12.54 2.84 4.96
N LEU A 112 12.50 3.95 4.23
CA LEU A 112 11.35 4.38 3.42
C LEU A 112 11.68 4.25 1.94
N PHE A 113 10.90 3.42 1.24
CA PHE A 113 11.13 3.01 -0.14
C PHE A 113 9.91 3.32 -1.01
N TRP A 114 10.13 3.47 -2.31
CA TRP A 114 9.06 3.63 -3.29
C TRP A 114 9.53 3.23 -4.69
N VAL A 115 8.58 2.77 -5.49
CA VAL A 115 8.77 2.55 -6.93
C VAL A 115 8.19 3.75 -7.67
N ASN A 116 8.90 4.20 -8.70
CA ASN A 116 8.48 5.26 -9.61
C ASN A 116 8.59 4.78 -11.07
N ASP A 117 8.29 5.66 -12.03
CA ASP A 117 8.30 5.37 -13.47
C ASP A 117 9.66 4.91 -14.00
N SER A 118 10.75 5.25 -13.31
CA SER A 118 12.10 4.85 -13.66
C SER A 118 12.88 4.34 -12.45
N LEU A 119 13.91 3.54 -12.71
CA LEU A 119 14.85 3.11 -11.66
C LEU A 119 15.58 4.30 -11.02
N SER A 120 15.91 5.34 -11.79
CA SER A 120 16.59 6.54 -11.29
C SER A 120 15.74 7.39 -10.36
N ASP A 121 14.41 7.33 -10.51
CA ASP A 121 13.46 8.09 -9.67
C ASP A 121 12.86 7.25 -8.54
N SER A 122 13.20 5.96 -8.49
CA SER A 122 12.80 5.01 -7.46
C SER A 122 13.79 5.01 -6.30
N MET A 123 13.31 4.79 -5.08
CA MET A 123 14.14 4.54 -3.91
C MET A 123 13.95 3.09 -3.46
N LEU A 124 14.92 2.24 -3.80
CA LEU A 124 14.88 0.81 -3.50
C LEU A 124 15.90 0.44 -2.41
N PRO A 125 15.62 -0.58 -1.58
CA PRO A 125 16.65 -1.18 -0.73
C PRO A 125 17.81 -1.71 -1.56
N ARG A 126 19.04 -1.64 -1.04
CA ARG A 126 20.28 -1.98 -1.75
C ARG A 126 20.28 -3.38 -2.39
N ASP A 127 19.58 -4.33 -1.77
CA ASP A 127 19.54 -5.73 -2.20
C ASP A 127 18.28 -6.08 -3.04
N THR A 128 17.54 -5.07 -3.52
CA THR A 128 16.30 -5.28 -4.29
C THR A 128 16.60 -5.35 -5.79
N ASP A 129 16.12 -6.41 -6.44
CA ASP A 129 16.21 -6.59 -7.89
C ASP A 129 15.36 -5.54 -8.63
N ALA A 130 15.96 -4.82 -9.59
CA ALA A 130 15.27 -3.84 -10.44
C ALA A 130 14.07 -4.42 -11.20
N LYS A 131 14.02 -5.76 -11.39
CA LYS A 131 12.84 -6.46 -11.94
C LYS A 131 11.56 -6.24 -11.14
N ILE A 132 11.66 -5.76 -9.88
CA ILE A 132 10.50 -5.40 -9.07
C ILE A 132 9.63 -4.34 -9.75
N ILE A 133 10.25 -3.36 -10.43
CA ILE A 133 9.54 -2.25 -11.09
C ILE A 133 8.65 -2.83 -12.19
N TRP A 134 9.24 -3.66 -13.06
CA TRP A 134 8.52 -4.27 -14.16
C TRP A 134 7.39 -5.21 -13.68
N ARG A 135 7.64 -5.99 -12.62
CA ARG A 135 6.62 -6.86 -12.00
C ARG A 135 5.44 -6.04 -11.48
N TRP A 136 5.76 -4.98 -10.74
CA TRP A 136 4.76 -4.07 -10.19
C TRP A 136 3.93 -3.41 -11.29
N GLU A 137 4.56 -2.84 -12.32
CA GLU A 137 3.85 -2.21 -13.44
C GLU A 137 2.91 -3.20 -14.15
N SER A 138 3.39 -4.42 -14.41
CA SER A 138 2.60 -5.46 -15.06
C SER A 138 1.37 -5.84 -14.23
N LEU A 139 1.53 -5.96 -12.90
CA LEU A 139 0.44 -6.24 -11.98
C LEU A 139 -0.56 -5.08 -11.89
N ALA A 140 -0.07 -3.84 -11.80
CA ALA A 140 -0.90 -2.65 -11.72
C ALA A 140 -1.74 -2.48 -12.99
N ARG A 141 -1.13 -2.56 -14.17
CA ARG A 141 -1.85 -2.45 -15.46
C ARG A 141 -2.88 -3.56 -15.65
N ASN A 142 -2.57 -4.81 -15.23
CA ASN A 142 -3.52 -5.91 -15.30
C ASN A 142 -4.72 -5.69 -14.37
N LEU A 143 -4.52 -5.11 -13.19
CA LEU A 143 -5.59 -4.81 -12.23
C LEU A 143 -6.49 -3.67 -12.72
N GLU A 144 -5.91 -2.63 -13.32
CA GLU A 144 -6.65 -1.53 -13.93
C GLU A 144 -7.60 -2.01 -15.03
N GLY A 145 -7.14 -2.95 -15.87
CA GLY A 145 -7.97 -3.56 -16.91
C GLY A 145 -9.14 -4.41 -16.39
N LEU A 146 -9.13 -4.81 -15.11
CA LEU A 146 -10.22 -5.54 -14.45
C LEU A 146 -11.25 -4.61 -13.82
N GLY A 147 -10.93 -3.33 -13.66
CA GLY A 147 -11.76 -2.42 -12.89
C GLY A 147 -13.06 -2.03 -13.57
N ASN A 148 -14.11 -1.99 -12.75
CA ASN A 148 -15.37 -1.42 -13.14
C ASN A 148 -15.21 0.10 -13.28
N THR A 149 -15.52 0.65 -14.46
CA THR A 149 -15.43 2.10 -14.74
C THR A 149 -16.35 2.95 -13.85
N ARG A 150 -17.22 2.32 -13.06
CA ARG A 150 -18.14 2.96 -12.12
C ARG A 150 -17.56 3.15 -10.72
N PHE A 151 -16.47 2.47 -10.36
CA PHE A 151 -15.82 2.70 -9.08
C PHE A 151 -15.03 4.01 -9.15
N SER A 152 -15.60 5.05 -8.55
CA SER A 152 -15.00 6.38 -8.45
C SER A 152 -14.55 6.57 -7.00
N ASP A 153 -13.39 6.06 -6.63
CA ASP A 153 -12.71 6.42 -5.38
C ASP A 153 -11.46 7.24 -5.74
N PRO A 154 -11.22 8.39 -5.08
CA PRO A 154 -10.09 9.26 -5.42
C PRO A 154 -8.73 8.61 -5.13
N LEU A 155 -8.71 7.52 -4.35
CA LEU A 155 -7.52 6.73 -4.06
C LEU A 155 -7.47 5.42 -4.84
N ALA A 156 -8.39 5.16 -5.77
CA ALA A 156 -8.43 3.91 -6.53
C ALA A 156 -7.09 3.58 -7.22
N SER A 157 -6.48 4.54 -7.91
CA SER A 157 -5.15 4.36 -8.52
C SER A 157 -4.06 4.04 -7.50
N ALA A 158 -4.15 4.63 -6.30
CA ALA A 158 -3.17 4.42 -5.23
C ALA A 158 -3.37 3.08 -4.52
N PHE A 159 -4.61 2.64 -4.34
CA PHE A 159 -4.95 1.29 -3.88
C PHE A 159 -4.49 0.21 -4.87
N ARG A 160 -4.65 0.47 -6.18
CA ARG A 160 -4.16 -0.42 -7.25
C ARG A 160 -2.65 -0.59 -7.14
N ASP A 161 -1.93 0.52 -7.01
CA ASP A 161 -0.47 0.49 -6.90
C ASP A 161 -0.02 -0.21 -5.60
N ALA A 162 -0.74 -0.04 -4.49
CA ALA A 162 -0.46 -0.71 -3.21
C ALA A 162 -0.63 -2.23 -3.33
N ALA A 163 -1.74 -2.67 -3.93
CA ALA A 163 -2.03 -4.08 -4.14
C ALA A 163 -0.99 -4.72 -5.08
N ALA A 164 -0.70 -4.06 -6.20
CA ALA A 164 0.31 -4.52 -7.15
C ALA A 164 1.70 -4.61 -6.52
N LEU A 165 2.08 -3.64 -5.67
CA LEU A 165 3.39 -3.63 -5.04
C LEU A 165 3.51 -4.74 -3.99
N SER A 166 2.43 -5.00 -3.24
CA SER A 166 2.38 -6.10 -2.27
C SER A 166 2.58 -7.44 -2.96
N ALA A 167 1.87 -7.65 -4.06
CA ALA A 167 2.00 -8.84 -4.89
C ALA A 167 3.39 -8.96 -5.54
N ALA A 168 3.99 -7.86 -6.00
CA ALA A 168 5.31 -7.85 -6.60
C ALA A 168 6.43 -8.19 -5.59
N LEU A 169 6.31 -7.69 -4.36
CA LEU A 169 7.25 -7.96 -3.26
C LEU A 169 7.06 -9.36 -2.65
N GLY A 170 5.88 -9.94 -2.79
CA GLY A 170 5.53 -11.33 -2.44
C GLY A 170 5.30 -11.58 -0.94
N SER A 171 6.15 -11.02 -0.07
CA SER A 171 6.04 -11.18 1.39
C SER A 171 5.56 -9.93 2.12
N ALA A 172 5.19 -8.88 1.39
CA ALA A 172 4.81 -7.60 1.97
C ALA A 172 3.31 -7.60 2.31
N PHE A 173 2.99 -7.21 3.54
CA PHE A 173 1.62 -6.88 3.94
C PHE A 173 1.34 -5.40 3.72
N ILE A 174 0.07 -5.04 3.65
CA ILE A 174 -0.41 -3.67 3.56
C ILE A 174 -0.91 -3.27 4.95
N LEU A 175 -0.36 -2.17 5.48
CA LEU A 175 -0.85 -1.54 6.70
C LEU A 175 -1.87 -0.47 6.32
N THR A 176 -3.11 -0.69 6.72
CA THR A 176 -4.24 0.21 6.47
C THR A 176 -4.92 0.58 7.80
N HIS A 177 -5.99 1.35 7.73
CA HIS A 177 -6.83 1.63 8.88
C HIS A 177 -8.30 1.59 8.50
N ARG A 178 -9.13 1.47 9.52
CA ARG A 178 -10.57 1.69 9.40
C ARG A 178 -10.93 3.04 10.02
N SER A 179 -11.68 3.85 9.29
CA SER A 179 -12.23 5.10 9.79
C SER A 179 -13.24 4.82 10.90
N ARG A 180 -13.57 5.85 11.70
CA ARG A 180 -14.59 5.70 12.76
C ARG A 180 -15.94 5.28 12.19
N GLU A 181 -16.29 5.80 11.02
CA GLU A 181 -17.52 5.48 10.29
C GLU A 181 -17.51 4.05 9.79
N GLU A 182 -16.39 3.58 9.23
CA GLU A 182 -16.23 2.20 8.76
C GLU A 182 -16.34 1.21 9.93
N VAL A 183 -15.77 1.53 11.08
CA VAL A 183 -15.89 0.72 12.30
C VAL A 183 -17.34 0.68 12.78
N ALA A 184 -18.00 1.83 12.88
CA ALA A 184 -19.39 1.91 13.34
C ALA A 184 -20.36 1.13 12.44
N ARG A 185 -20.08 1.08 11.14
CA ARG A 185 -20.91 0.39 10.14
C ARG A 185 -20.46 -1.05 9.86
N SER A 186 -19.43 -1.54 10.55
CA SER A 186 -18.82 -2.85 10.29
C SER A 186 -18.39 -3.04 8.83
N LEU A 187 -17.91 -1.96 8.19
CA LEU A 187 -17.39 -1.98 6.82
C LEU A 187 -15.92 -2.40 6.80
N PRO A 188 -15.47 -3.14 5.76
CA PRO A 188 -14.07 -3.44 5.56
C PRO A 188 -13.25 -2.16 5.27
N PRO A 189 -11.90 -2.20 5.37
CA PRO A 189 -11.05 -1.07 4.97
C PRO A 189 -11.30 -0.64 3.52
N SER A 190 -11.15 0.65 3.21
CA SER A 190 -11.47 1.19 1.88
C SER A 190 -10.70 0.50 0.74
N ILE A 191 -9.44 0.11 0.95
CA ILE A 191 -8.66 -0.66 -0.03
C ILE A 191 -9.26 -2.04 -0.34
N CYS A 192 -9.91 -2.68 0.65
CA CYS A 192 -10.59 -3.96 0.43
C CYS A 192 -11.83 -3.79 -0.45
N ILE A 193 -12.57 -2.67 -0.28
CA ILE A 193 -13.70 -2.33 -1.13
C ILE A 193 -13.22 -2.14 -2.59
N ALA A 194 -12.12 -1.42 -2.80
CA ALA A 194 -11.53 -1.25 -4.13
C ALA A 194 -11.08 -2.58 -4.75
N LEU A 195 -10.48 -3.47 -3.95
CA LEU A 195 -10.07 -4.80 -4.38
C LEU A 195 -11.25 -5.66 -4.83
N GLU A 196 -12.36 -5.62 -4.09
CA GLU A 196 -13.59 -6.34 -4.45
C GLU A 196 -14.19 -5.85 -5.76
N GLU A 197 -14.13 -4.54 -6.03
CA GLU A 197 -14.52 -3.95 -7.32
C GLU A 197 -13.61 -4.37 -8.48
N TRP A 198 -12.39 -4.83 -8.19
CA TRP A 198 -11.48 -5.46 -9.15
C TRP A 198 -11.60 -6.99 -9.20
N GLY A 199 -12.60 -7.57 -8.51
CA GLY A 199 -12.84 -9.00 -8.46
C GLY A 199 -11.90 -9.77 -7.53
N VAL A 200 -11.19 -9.09 -6.64
CA VAL A 200 -10.34 -9.69 -5.60
C VAL A 200 -11.12 -9.77 -4.30
N ILE A 201 -11.51 -10.98 -3.90
CA ILE A 201 -12.30 -11.22 -2.69
C ILE A 201 -11.46 -10.86 -1.46
N CYS A 202 -12.00 -10.02 -0.56
CA CYS A 202 -11.36 -9.67 0.70
C CYS A 202 -12.13 -10.25 1.89
N GLN A 203 -11.45 -11.02 2.73
CA GLN A 203 -12.05 -11.69 3.88
C GLN A 203 -11.47 -11.19 5.20
N GLU A 204 -12.33 -10.86 6.16
CA GLU A 204 -11.93 -10.62 7.54
C GLU A 204 -11.51 -11.93 8.21
N ILE A 205 -10.35 -11.93 8.85
CA ILE A 205 -9.86 -13.02 9.69
C ILE A 205 -10.20 -12.70 11.13
N GLU A 206 -10.92 -13.62 11.78
CA GLU A 206 -11.25 -13.50 13.20
C GLU A 206 -9.99 -13.40 14.06
N GLN A 207 -10.04 -12.58 15.10
CA GLN A 207 -8.93 -12.40 16.04
C GLN A 207 -8.58 -13.68 16.82
N THR A 208 -9.48 -14.66 16.85
CA THR A 208 -9.28 -15.98 17.45
C THR A 208 -8.43 -16.90 16.57
N ASN A 209 -8.19 -16.54 15.31
CA ASN A 209 -7.33 -17.31 14.42
C ASN A 209 -5.89 -17.38 14.98
N PRO A 210 -5.31 -18.58 15.16
CA PRO A 210 -3.99 -18.74 15.77
C PRO A 210 -2.87 -18.00 15.02
N LEU A 211 -2.90 -17.98 13.69
CA LEU A 211 -1.88 -17.33 12.87
C LEU A 211 -1.99 -15.80 12.98
N ALA A 212 -3.20 -15.26 12.85
CA ALA A 212 -3.45 -13.83 13.04
C ALA A 212 -3.10 -13.36 14.46
N THR A 213 -3.31 -14.21 15.48
CA THR A 213 -2.91 -13.92 16.86
C THR A 213 -1.40 -13.82 17.01
N VAL A 214 -0.65 -14.79 16.49
CA VAL A 214 0.82 -14.80 16.56
C VAL A 214 1.40 -13.61 15.81
N GLU A 215 0.95 -13.37 14.59
CA GLU A 215 1.43 -12.26 13.76
C GLU A 215 1.04 -10.90 14.35
N GLY A 216 -0.21 -10.76 14.78
CA GLY A 216 -0.71 -9.55 15.43
C GLY A 216 0.05 -9.21 16.72
N ASN A 217 0.44 -10.21 17.51
CA ASN A 217 1.27 -9.98 18.69
C ASN A 217 2.69 -9.50 18.34
N ALA A 218 3.31 -10.07 17.30
CA ALA A 218 4.61 -9.62 16.82
C ALA A 218 4.55 -8.17 16.30
N LEU A 219 3.51 -7.83 15.54
CA LEU A 219 3.28 -6.46 15.06
C LEU A 219 3.02 -5.48 16.21
N ARG A 220 2.20 -5.84 17.20
CA ARG A 220 1.98 -4.99 18.38
C ARG A 220 3.28 -4.75 19.14
N GLN A 221 4.15 -5.74 19.26
CA GLN A 221 5.46 -5.57 19.88
C GLN A 221 6.30 -4.57 19.09
N LEU A 222 6.35 -4.67 17.75
CA LEU A 222 7.03 -3.68 16.90
C LEU A 222 6.45 -2.28 17.07
N PHE A 223 5.14 -2.14 17.23
CA PHE A 223 4.48 -0.84 17.47
C PHE A 223 4.85 -0.24 18.82
N VAL A 224 5.05 -1.08 19.84
CA VAL A 224 5.56 -0.64 21.14
C VAL A 224 7.01 -0.21 21.04
N GLU A 225 7.86 -1.01 20.37
CA GLU A 225 9.29 -0.71 20.17
C GLU A 225 9.49 0.59 19.37
N ALA A 226 8.65 0.83 18.35
CA ALA A 226 8.64 2.07 17.58
C ALA A 226 7.94 3.25 18.30
N GLY A 227 7.40 3.07 19.51
CA GLY A 227 6.76 4.17 20.25
C GLY A 227 5.44 4.70 19.67
N VAL A 228 4.77 3.91 18.82
CA VAL A 228 3.49 4.29 18.17
C VAL A 228 2.26 3.66 18.83
N SER A 229 2.42 2.87 19.88
CA SER A 229 1.31 2.25 20.64
C SER A 229 0.25 3.27 21.11
N LYS A 230 0.68 4.49 21.46
CA LYS A 230 -0.20 5.60 21.84
C LYS A 230 -1.20 6.00 20.75
N LEU A 231 -0.89 5.76 19.48
CA LEU A 231 -1.80 6.05 18.36
C LEU A 231 -2.98 5.07 18.36
N LEU A 232 -2.73 3.80 18.69
CA LEU A 232 -3.78 2.79 18.87
C LEU A 232 -4.70 3.18 20.04
N TRP A 233 -4.13 3.69 21.14
CA TRP A 233 -4.89 4.18 22.29
C TRP A 233 -5.70 5.44 21.98
N ALA A 234 -5.19 6.31 21.09
CA ALA A 234 -5.91 7.48 20.58
C ALA A 234 -7.09 7.11 19.66
N GLY A 235 -7.29 5.82 19.38
CA GLY A 235 -8.43 5.31 18.62
C GLY A 235 -8.13 4.97 17.17
N LEU A 236 -6.86 5.01 16.74
CA LEU A 236 -6.48 4.57 15.41
C LEU A 236 -6.65 3.05 15.28
N LYS A 237 -7.59 2.63 14.42
CA LYS A 237 -7.89 1.21 14.17
C LYS A 237 -7.04 0.69 13.01
N ILE A 238 -5.79 0.38 13.32
CA ILE A 238 -4.85 -0.21 12.36
C ILE A 238 -5.31 -1.60 11.96
N THR A 239 -5.28 -1.86 10.66
CA THR A 239 -5.63 -3.15 10.06
C THR A 239 -4.49 -3.60 9.18
N VAL A 240 -4.20 -4.89 9.24
CA VAL A 240 -3.20 -5.56 8.41
C VAL A 240 -3.94 -6.30 7.32
N LEU A 241 -3.52 -6.11 6.07
CA LEU A 241 -4.06 -6.78 4.90
C LEU A 241 -2.94 -7.58 4.23
N HIS A 242 -3.17 -8.87 4.04
CA HIS A 242 -2.34 -9.77 3.26
C HIS A 242 -3.00 -10.06 1.93
N LEU A 243 -2.22 -10.01 0.85
CA LEU A 243 -2.66 -10.41 -0.48
C LEU A 243 -1.99 -11.71 -0.90
N VAL A 244 -2.80 -12.66 -1.34
CA VAL A 244 -2.35 -13.89 -1.98
C VAL A 244 -2.62 -13.76 -3.46
N VAL A 245 -1.57 -13.63 -4.27
CA VAL A 245 -1.66 -13.50 -5.74
C VAL A 245 -0.86 -14.62 -6.39
N PRO A 246 -1.43 -15.83 -6.55
CA PRO A 246 -0.66 -17.04 -6.89
C PRO A 246 0.11 -16.96 -8.21
N ARG A 247 -0.38 -16.17 -9.17
CA ARG A 247 0.22 -16.05 -10.51
C ARG A 247 1.22 -14.91 -10.64
N ALA A 248 1.42 -14.09 -9.60
CA ALA A 248 2.41 -13.02 -9.60
C ALA A 248 3.85 -13.54 -9.77
N ILE A 249 4.11 -14.78 -9.35
CA ILE A 249 5.42 -15.44 -9.48
C ILE A 249 5.80 -15.67 -10.96
N ASN A 250 4.82 -15.82 -11.85
CA ASN A 250 5.04 -16.14 -13.27
C ASN A 250 5.38 -14.92 -14.13
N ILE A 251 5.52 -13.75 -13.52
CA ILE A 251 5.79 -12.49 -14.21
C ILE A 251 7.30 -12.42 -14.51
N ASN A 252 7.62 -12.80 -15.75
CA ASN A 252 8.99 -12.88 -16.31
C ASN A 252 9.39 -11.59 -17.01
N SER A 253 10.47 -10.94 -16.57
CA SER A 253 11.00 -9.71 -17.19
C SER A 253 11.29 -9.89 -18.69
N PRO A 254 11.07 -8.87 -19.54
CA PRO A 254 11.30 -8.93 -20.98
C PRO A 254 12.71 -9.41 -21.37
N GLU A 255 13.73 -9.18 -20.54
CA GLU A 255 15.11 -9.68 -20.77
C GLU A 255 15.21 -11.22 -20.79
N SER A 256 14.24 -11.92 -20.20
CA SER A 256 14.20 -13.39 -20.24
C SER A 256 13.57 -13.95 -21.53
N GLN A 257 13.02 -13.08 -22.40
CA GLN A 257 12.43 -13.49 -23.67
C GLN A 257 13.40 -13.37 -24.87
N THR A 258 14.58 -12.78 -24.70
CA THR A 258 15.54 -12.54 -25.80
C THR A 258 16.42 -13.72 -26.19
N ASP A 259 16.44 -14.83 -25.44
CA ASP A 259 17.34 -15.97 -25.73
C ASP A 259 16.73 -17.07 -26.63
N SER A 260 15.52 -16.89 -27.18
CA SER A 260 14.87 -17.96 -27.97
C SER A 260 14.27 -17.55 -29.31
N ARG A 261 14.73 -16.44 -29.94
CA ARG A 261 14.30 -16.08 -31.31
C ARG A 261 15.46 -15.60 -32.21
N GLN A 262 16.30 -16.52 -32.65
CA GLN A 262 16.84 -16.42 -34.01
C GLN A 262 15.73 -16.81 -35.00
N SER A 263 14.94 -15.84 -35.47
CA SER A 263 14.18 -15.94 -36.73
C SER A 263 13.63 -14.56 -37.14
N THR A 264 14.21 -14.03 -38.23
CA THR A 264 13.69 -13.04 -39.19
C THR A 264 13.17 -11.67 -38.71
N PRO A 265 13.67 -10.54 -39.29
CA PRO A 265 13.14 -9.22 -39.01
C PRO A 265 11.88 -8.98 -39.85
N THR A 266 10.73 -8.87 -39.19
CA THR A 266 9.51 -8.34 -39.81
C THR A 266 8.92 -7.28 -38.89
N ASN A 267 8.94 -6.06 -39.41
CA ASN A 267 8.21 -4.85 -39.04
C ASN A 267 7.89 -4.58 -37.56
N SER A 268 8.43 -3.45 -37.12
CA SER A 268 7.97 -2.61 -36.02
C SER A 268 6.45 -2.60 -35.84
N GLY A 269 6.00 -3.30 -34.82
CA GLY A 269 4.75 -3.09 -34.11
C GLY A 269 5.06 -3.41 -32.65
N ASP A 270 4.68 -2.51 -31.75
CA ASP A 270 4.90 -2.62 -30.32
C ASP A 270 4.69 -4.06 -29.85
N SER A 271 5.66 -4.60 -29.12
CA SER A 271 5.54 -5.90 -28.47
C SER A 271 4.44 -5.80 -27.41
N GLU A 272 3.18 -5.94 -27.82
CA GLU A 272 2.04 -6.17 -26.96
C GLU A 272 2.38 -7.39 -26.09
N LEU A 273 2.72 -7.14 -24.83
CA LEU A 273 2.78 -8.16 -23.79
C LEU A 273 1.49 -8.98 -23.91
N ASP A 274 1.61 -10.31 -24.00
CA ASP A 274 0.49 -11.23 -24.18
C ASP A 274 -0.60 -10.99 -23.11
N TYR A 275 -1.60 -10.19 -23.48
CA TYR A 275 -2.69 -9.71 -22.62
C TYR A 275 -3.65 -10.84 -22.20
N SER A 276 -3.39 -12.08 -22.62
CA SER A 276 -4.21 -13.25 -22.27
C SER A 276 -3.99 -13.75 -20.83
N THR A 277 -2.95 -13.30 -20.14
CA THR A 277 -2.65 -13.77 -18.78
C THR A 277 -3.29 -12.89 -17.71
N HIS A 278 -4.41 -13.36 -17.14
CA HIS A 278 -4.99 -12.78 -15.93
C HIS A 278 -4.15 -13.16 -14.70
N PHE A 279 -3.27 -12.25 -14.25
CA PHE A 279 -2.40 -12.46 -13.08
C PHE A 279 -3.19 -12.46 -11.76
N TRP A 280 -4.29 -11.71 -11.71
CA TRP A 280 -5.14 -11.62 -10.52
C TRP A 280 -6.17 -12.76 -10.40
N LYS A 281 -6.19 -13.71 -11.34
CA LYS A 281 -7.11 -14.86 -11.27
C LYS A 281 -6.83 -15.71 -10.03
N GLY A 282 -7.83 -15.80 -9.15
CA GLY A 282 -7.74 -16.51 -7.88
C GLY A 282 -7.00 -15.74 -6.79
N ALA A 283 -6.77 -14.44 -6.98
CA ALA A 283 -6.23 -13.59 -5.93
C ALA A 283 -7.24 -13.43 -4.79
N GLN A 284 -6.74 -13.35 -3.56
CA GLN A 284 -7.53 -13.19 -2.35
C GLN A 284 -6.84 -12.23 -1.39
N GLY A 285 -7.64 -11.42 -0.69
CA GLY A 285 -7.20 -10.57 0.41
C GLY A 285 -7.68 -11.11 1.75
N PHE A 286 -6.83 -11.05 2.76
CA PHE A 286 -7.16 -11.43 4.13
C PHE A 286 -6.75 -10.32 5.07
N TRP A 287 -7.66 -9.85 5.91
CA TRP A 287 -7.37 -8.72 6.79
C TRP A 287 -7.80 -8.96 8.23
N TYR A 288 -7.08 -8.35 9.18
CA TYR A 288 -7.40 -8.36 10.59
C TYR A 288 -6.96 -7.06 11.28
N THR A 289 -7.69 -6.65 12.32
CA THR A 289 -7.38 -5.43 13.08
C THR A 289 -6.42 -5.73 14.24
N LEU A 290 -5.42 -4.87 14.42
CA LEU A 290 -4.45 -4.91 15.53
C LEU A 290 -5.01 -4.35 16.84
#